data_AF-A0A1G7A2B7-F1
#
_entry.id   AF-A0A1G7A2B7-F1
#
_cell.length_a   1.000
_cell.length_b   1.000
_cell.length_c   1.000
_cell.angle_alpha   90.00
_cell.angle_beta   90.00
_cell.angle_gamma   90.00
#
_symmetry.space_group_name_H-M   'P 1'
#
loop_
_entity.id
_entity.type
_entity.pdbx_description
1 polymer ?
#
loop_
_entity_poly.entity_id
_entity_poly.type
_entity_poly.pdbx_seq_one_letter_code
_entity_poly.pdbx_strand_id
1 'polypeptide(L)' 'MTNVKNFSEIVRICEQKKQTGDIQTLSKMFGYTTDAIRMRLTRKDKATYEALYEVIDARENLIQKYQNQ' A
#
# COMPACT_ATOMS: atom_id res chain seq x y z
N MET A 1 2.41 16.85 -10.10
CA MET A 1 1.74 16.17 -11.22
C MET A 1 0.97 14.98 -10.67
N THR A 2 -0.33 15.11 -10.47
CA THR A 2 -1.23 14.00 -10.15
C THR A 2 -1.43 13.18 -11.42
N ASN A 3 -0.47 12.30 -11.72
CA ASN A 3 -0.71 11.23 -12.68
C ASN A 3 -1.80 10.35 -12.07
N VAL A 4 -3.01 10.38 -12.65
CA VAL A 4 -4.08 9.46 -12.30
C VAL A 4 -3.57 8.06 -12.68
N LYS A 5 -2.96 7.36 -11.72
CA LYS A 5 -2.49 5.99 -11.95
C LYS A 5 -3.69 5.10 -12.21
N ASN A 6 -3.60 4.29 -13.26
CA ASN A 6 -4.62 3.29 -13.52
C ASN A 6 -4.64 2.29 -12.35
N PHE A 7 -5.82 1.81 -11.96
CA PHE A 7 -5.95 0.80 -10.92
C PHE A 7 -5.09 -0.45 -11.17
N SER A 8 -4.96 -0.87 -12.44
CA SER A 8 -4.08 -1.99 -12.79
C SER A 8 -2.60 -1.71 -12.48
N GLU A 9 -2.16 -0.46 -12.66
CA GLU A 9 -0.81 -0.01 -12.34
C GLU A 9 -0.59 0.05 -10.83
N ILE A 10 -1.57 0.55 -10.08
CA ILE A 10 -1.57 0.54 -8.62
C ILE A 10 -1.40 -0.89 -8.10
N VAL A 11 -2.23 -1.82 -8.56
CA VAL A 11 -2.14 -3.23 -8.17
C VAL A 11 -0.75 -3.79 -8.47
N ARG A 12 -0.23 -3.55 -9.67
CA ARG A 12 1.11 -4.03 -10.06
C ARG A 12 2.20 -3.51 -9.12
N ILE A 13 2.20 -2.21 -8.82
CA ILE A 13 3.20 -1.59 -7.93
C ILE A 13 3.10 -2.17 -6.52
N CYS A 14 1.88 -2.21 -5.97
CA CYS A 14 1.63 -2.75 -4.65
C CYS A 14 2.07 -4.22 -4.54
N GLU A 15 1.76 -5.05 -5.54
CA GLU A 15 2.16 -6.45 -5.53
C GLU A 15 3.68 -6.65 -5.49
N GLN A 16 4.42 -5.79 -6.18
CA GLN A 16 5.89 -5.82 -6.24
C GLN A 16 6.56 -5.27 -4.98
N LYS A 17 5.99 -4.23 -4.36
CA LYS A 17 6.64 -3.47 -3.29
C LYS A 17 6.10 -3.73 -1.88
N LYS A 18 4.92 -4.35 -1.73
CA LYS A 18 4.30 -4.55 -0.42
C LYS A 18 5.20 -5.36 0.52
N GLN A 19 5.18 -4.97 1.79
CA GLN A 19 5.89 -5.63 2.88
C GLN A 19 4.91 -6.01 3.99
N THR A 20 5.31 -6.91 4.90
CA THR A 20 4.47 -7.34 6.03
C THR A 20 4.04 -6.16 6.91
N GLY A 21 4.91 -5.16 7.10
CA GLY A 21 4.59 -3.95 7.86
C GLY A 21 3.44 -3.13 7.24
N ASP A 22 3.34 -3.10 5.91
CA ASP A 22 2.29 -2.34 5.22
C ASP A 22 0.89 -2.91 5.56
N ILE A 23 0.77 -4.24 5.70
CA ILE A 23 -0.48 -4.91 6.10
C ILE A 23 -0.88 -4.53 7.53
N GLN A 24 0.09 -4.40 8.44
CA GLN A 24 -0.18 -3.95 9.81
C GLN A 24 -0.64 -2.48 9.83
N THR A 25 -0.03 -1.63 9.01
CA THR A 25 -0.43 -0.23 8.85
C THR A 25 -1.87 -0.12 8.34
N LEU A 26 -2.22 -0.86 7.29
CA LEU A 26 -3.58 -0.88 6.75
C LEU A 26 -4.60 -1.41 7.76
N SER A 27 -4.24 -2.43 8.53
CA SER A 27 -5.08 -2.97 9.61
C SER A 27 -5.43 -1.87 10.63
N LYS A 28 -4.46 -1.05 11.03
CA LYS A 28 -4.69 0.10 11.91
C LYS A 28 -5.50 1.21 11.24
N MET A 29 -5.19 1.55 9.99
CA MET A 29 -5.90 2.60 9.24
C MET A 29 -7.39 2.29 9.09
N PHE A 30 -7.74 1.04 8.79
CA PHE A 30 -9.12 0.64 8.56
C PHE A 30 -9.84 0.09 9.79
N GLY A 31 -9.15 -0.11 10.92
CA GLY A 31 -9.72 -0.78 12.10
C GLY A 31 -10.09 -2.24 11.86
N TYR A 32 -9.39 -2.92 10.93
CA TYR A 32 -9.64 -4.32 10.58
C TYR A 32 -8.52 -5.22 11.10
N THR A 33 -8.77 -6.53 11.19
CA THR A 33 -7.70 -7.50 11.44
C THR A 33 -6.75 -7.60 10.23
N THR A 34 -5.52 -8.05 10.46
CA THR A 34 -4.56 -8.27 9.37
C THR A 34 -5.06 -9.30 8.36
N ASP A 35 -5.82 -10.31 8.80
CA ASP A 35 -6.44 -11.30 7.91
C ASP A 35 -7.53 -10.69 7.03
N ALA A 36 -8.36 -9.80 7.57
CA ALA A 36 -9.35 -9.08 6.78
C ALA A 36 -8.68 -8.20 5.70
N ILE A 37 -7.54 -7.58 5.99
CA ILE A 37 -6.74 -6.86 4.98
C ILE A 37 -6.22 -7.81 3.90
N ARG A 38 -5.64 -8.95 4.29
CA ARG A 38 -5.16 -9.96 3.33
C ARG A 38 -6.28 -10.43 2.39
N MET A 39 -7.46 -10.72 2.94
CA MET A 39 -8.62 -11.12 2.14
C MET A 39 -9.03 -10.04 1.14
N ARG A 40 -9.05 -8.77 1.55
CA ARG A 40 -9.35 -7.64 0.65
C ARG A 40 -8.32 -7.50 -0.46
N LEU A 41 -7.04 -7.66 -0.16
CA LEU A 41 -5.97 -7.66 -1.15
C LEU A 41 -6.13 -8.84 -2.14
N THR A 42 -6.41 -10.06 -1.66
CA THR A 42 -6.68 -11.21 -2.54
C THR A 42 -7.86 -10.95 -3.49
N ARG A 43 -8.90 -10.25 -3.01
CA ARG A 43 -10.08 -9.88 -3.81
C ARG A 43 -9.87 -8.66 -4.72
N LYS A 44 -8.67 -8.07 -4.73
CA LYS A 44 -8.36 -6.85 -5.48
C LYS A 44 -9.31 -5.70 -5.14
N ASP A 45 -9.64 -5.58 -3.86
CA ASP A 45 -10.46 -4.48 -3.35
C ASP A 45 -9.79 -3.13 -3.66
N LYS A 46 -10.49 -2.27 -4.40
CA LYS A 46 -9.92 -1.04 -4.95
C LYS A 46 -9.44 -0.09 -3.86
N ALA A 47 -10.28 0.17 -2.87
CA ALA A 47 -9.96 1.08 -1.77
C ALA A 47 -8.76 0.59 -0.96
N THR A 48 -8.66 -0.72 -0.74
CA THR A 48 -7.52 -1.32 -0.01
C THR A 48 -6.22 -1.17 -0.80
N TYR A 49 -6.23 -1.34 -2.13
CA TYR A 49 -5.05 -1.17 -2.97
C TYR A 49 -4.64 0.31 -3.13
N GLU A 50 -5.60 1.22 -3.21
CA GLU A 50 -5.32 2.67 -3.22
C GLU A 50 -4.66 3.11 -1.91
N ALA A 51 -5.18 2.67 -0.76
CA ALA A 51 -4.56 2.94 0.54
C ALA A 51 -3.17 2.27 0.67
N LEU A 52 -3.01 1.03 0.18
CA LEU A 52 -1.72 0.35 0.19
C LEU A 52 -0.68 1.13 -0.64
N TYR A 53 -1.10 1.71 -1.77
CA TYR A 53 -0.23 2.51 -2.62
C TYR A 53 0.27 3.76 -1.89
N GLU A 54 -0.60 4.48 -1.17
CA GLU A 54 -0.21 5.64 -0.37
C GLU A 54 0.78 5.27 0.74
N VAL A 55 0.54 4.14 1.44
CA VAL A 55 1.46 3.63 2.47
C VAL A 55 2.84 3.33 1.88
N ILE A 56 2.88 2.66 0.73
CA ILE A 56 4.14 2.33 0.04
C ILE A 56 4.86 3.61 -0.41
N ASP A 57 4.16 4.57 -1.02
CA ASP A 57 4.75 5.82 -1.48
C ASP A 57 5.37 6.60 -0.31
N ALA A 58 4.63 6.75 0.79
CA ALA A 58 5.13 7.40 2.00
C ALA A 58 6.35 6.67 2.59
N ARG A 59 6.32 5.33 2.65
CA ARG A 59 7.42 4.52 3.18
C ARG A 59 8.68 4.66 2.33
N GLU A 60 8.56 4.60 1.01
CA GLU A 60 9.71 4.72 0.09
C GLU A 60 10.32 6.13 0.15
N ASN A 61 9.47 7.18 0.23
CA ASN A 61 9.93 8.55 0.42
C ASN A 61 10.71 8.74 1.73
N LEU A 62 10.26 8.10 2.82
CA LEU A 62 10.99 8.11 4.10
C LEU A 62 12.33 7.37 4.00
N ILE A 63 12.36 6.18 3.39
CA ILE A 63 13.60 5.42 3.19
C ILE A 63 14.62 6.27 2.42
N GLN A 64 14.20 6.86 1.29
CA GLN A 64 15.08 7.70 0.47
C GLN A 64 15.61 8.91 1.25
N LYS A 65 14.76 9.55 2.06
CA LYS A 65 15.15 10.69 2.91
C LYS A 65 16.28 10.33 3.87
N TYR A 66 16.22 9.15 4.51
CA TYR A 66 17.22 8.73 5.49
C TYR A 66 18.45 8.05 4.88
N GLN A 67 18.37 7.51 3.65
CA GLN A 67 19.52 6.98 2.92
C GLN A 67 20.40 8.06 2.29
N ASN A 68 19.84 9.24 2.01
CA ASN A 68 20.56 10.40 1.47
C ASN A 68 21.14 11.32 2.56
N GLN A 69 21.19 10.85 3.82
CA GLN A 69 21.90 11.49 4.92
C GLN A 69 23.33 10.97 4.99
#